data_AF-A0A2T6BQR4-F1
#
_entry.id   AF-A0A2T6BQR4-F1
#
_cell.length_a   1.000
_cell.length_b   1.000
_cell.length_c   1.000
_cell.angle_alpha   90.00
_cell.angle_beta   90.00
_cell.angle_gamma   90.00
#
_symmetry.space_group_name_H-M   'P 1'
#
loop_
_entity.id
_entity.type
_entity.pdbx_description
1 polymer ?
#
loop_
_entity_poly.entity_id
_entity_poly.type
_entity_poly.pdbx_seq_one_letter_code
_entity_poly.pdbx_strand_id
1 'polypeptide(L)'
;MELLILGGTSFVGRHMVEVALSRGHGLTLFNRGLNQGLTFRPLGETARDTLAWDRTRPDLPRKAGISREREASLLDRWHRRHG
;
A
#
# COMPACT_ATOMS: atom_id res chain seq x y z
N MET A 1 16.46 -9.91 24.49
CA MET A 1 15.02 -10.03 24.15
C MET A 1 14.90 -10.13 22.64
N GLU A 2 13.83 -10.75 22.14
CA GLU A 2 13.52 -10.78 20.72
C GLU A 2 12.59 -9.61 20.36
N LEU A 3 12.96 -8.81 19.36
CA LEU A 3 12.19 -7.64 18.92
C LEU A 3 11.86 -7.74 17.44
N LEU A 4 10.59 -7.51 17.10
CA LEU A 4 10.15 -7.26 15.72
C LEU A 4 10.15 -5.76 15.46
N ILE A 5 10.85 -5.32 14.41
CA ILE A 5 10.84 -3.93 13.95
C ILE A 5 10.25 -3.89 12.54
N LEU A 6 9.12 -3.19 12.39
CA LEU A 6 8.53 -2.89 11.10
C LEU A 6 9.26 -1.69 10.47
N GLY A 7 9.99 -1.93 9.38
CA GLY A 7 10.93 -0.98 8.80
C GLY A 7 12.36 -1.25 9.25
N GLY A 8 12.97 -0.27 9.92
CA GLY A 8 14.32 -0.41 10.49
C GLY A 8 15.49 -0.10 9.57
N THR A 9 15.25 0.20 8.28
CA THR A 9 16.32 0.27 7.27
C THR A 9 16.65 1.68 6.73
N SER A 10 15.99 2.74 7.21
CA SER A 10 16.21 4.11 6.67
C SER A 10 16.39 5.20 7.73
N PHE A 11 15.30 5.79 8.22
CA PHE A 11 15.29 6.97 9.10
C PHE A 11 15.43 6.54 10.57
N VAL A 12 14.50 6.93 11.45
CA VAL A 12 14.50 6.56 12.88
C VAL A 12 14.70 5.06 13.11
N GLY A 13 14.11 4.22 12.25
CA GLY A 13 14.22 2.76 12.37
C GLY A 13 15.66 2.25 12.38
N ARG A 14 16.58 2.87 11.63
CA ARG A 14 17.98 2.45 11.61
C ARG A 14 18.63 2.63 12.98
N HIS A 15 18.41 3.78 13.61
CA HIS A 15 18.96 4.06 14.94
C HIS A 15 18.35 3.16 16.02
N MET A 16 17.06 2.81 15.90
CA MET A 16 16.44 1.83 16.78
C MET A 16 17.12 0.46 16.68
N VAL A 17 17.44 0.00 15.46
CA VAL A 17 18.17 -1.25 15.22
C VAL A 17 19.57 -1.18 15.83
N GLU A 18 20.31 -0.10 15.58
CA GLU A 18 21.68 0.09 16.11
C GLU A 18 21.72 0.00 17.64
N VAL A 19 20.80 0.69 18.32
CA VAL A 19 20.72 0.67 19.79
C VAL A 19 20.26 -0.69 20.33
N ALA A 20 19.32 -1.36 19.66
CA ALA A 20 18.85 -2.67 20.10
C ALA A 20 19.94 -3.74 19.95
N LEU A 21 20.71 -3.71 18.86
CA LEU A 21 21.88 -4.56 18.67
C LEU A 21 22.96 -4.28 19.70
N SER A 22 23.26 -3.00 19.98
CA SER A 22 24.27 -2.64 20.99
C SER A 22 23.91 -3.10 22.41
N ARG A 23 22.63 -3.40 22.67
CA ARG A 23 22.11 -3.96 23.92
C ARG A 23 21.98 -5.48 23.91
N GLY A 24 22.44 -6.16 22.85
CA GLY A 24 22.41 -7.62 22.75
C GLY A 24 21.00 -8.20 22.57
N HIS A 25 20.09 -7.45 21.93
CA HIS A 25 18.76 -7.98 21.59
C HIS A 25 18.79 -8.74 20.26
N GLY A 26 18.04 -9.84 20.18
CA GLY A 26 17.73 -10.51 18.92
C GLY A 26 16.68 -9.71 18.17
N LEU A 27 16.85 -9.58 16.85
CA LEU A 27 16.02 -8.72 16.00
C LEU A 27 15.47 -9.50 14.80
N THR A 28 14.19 -9.29 14.51
CA THR A 28 13.59 -9.58 13.20
C THR A 28 13.13 -8.27 12.59
N LEU A 29 13.54 -8.00 11.34
CA LEU A 29 13.12 -6.81 10.60
C LEU A 29 12.12 -7.19 9.50
N PHE A 30 10.99 -6.50 9.43
CA PHE A 30 10.04 -6.64 8.32
C PHE A 30 9.85 -5.28 7.65
N ASN A 31 10.28 -5.13 6.39
CA ASN A 31 10.18 -3.87 5.66
C ASN A 31 9.79 -4.11 4.21
N ARG A 32 9.43 -3.02 3.50
CA ARG A 32 8.94 -3.08 2.11
C ARG A 32 9.99 -3.51 1.07
N GLY A 33 11.25 -3.69 1.46
CA GLY A 33 12.35 -4.12 0.58
C GLY A 33 12.74 -3.13 -0.52
N LEU A 34 12.20 -1.90 -0.50
CA LEU A 34 12.53 -0.87 -1.49
C LEU A 34 14.02 -0.52 -1.51
N ASN A 35 14.68 -0.61 -0.35
CA ASN A 35 16.12 -0.41 -0.20
C ASN A 35 16.94 -1.67 -0.59
N GLN A 36 16.28 -2.77 -0.96
CA GLN A 36 16.89 -4.05 -1.34
C GLN A 36 16.47 -4.49 -2.75
N GLY A 37 16.11 -3.54 -3.61
CA GLY A 37 15.81 -3.81 -5.02
C GLY A 37 14.40 -4.32 -5.30
N LEU A 38 13.54 -4.47 -4.28
CA LEU A 38 12.11 -4.63 -4.55
C LEU A 38 11.55 -3.32 -5.10
N THR A 39 10.77 -3.42 -6.16
CA THR A 39 10.08 -2.28 -6.78
C THR A 39 8.57 -2.52 -6.77
N PHE A 40 7.81 -1.45 -6.94
CA PHE A 40 6.38 -1.56 -7.14
C PHE A 40 6.09 -2.06 -8.56
N ARG A 41 5.03 -2.86 -8.70
CA ARG A 41 4.48 -3.18 -10.02
C ARG A 41 4.03 -1.88 -10.71
N PRO A 42 4.20 -1.74 -12.03
CA PRO A 42 3.70 -0.58 -12.75
C PRO A 42 2.22 -0.33 -12.43
N LEU A 43 1.86 0.94 -12.19
CA LEU A 43 0.51 1.28 -11.74
C LEU A 43 -0.55 0.84 -12.76
N GLY A 44 -0.28 1.00 -14.06
CA GLY A 44 -1.18 0.59 -15.13
C GLY A 44 -1.36 -0.93 -15.24
N GLU A 45 -0.37 -1.73 -14.85
CA GLU A 45 -0.51 -3.19 -14.76
C GLU A 45 -1.34 -3.57 -13.54
N THR A 46 -1.02 -2.97 -12.38
CA THR A 46 -1.75 -3.18 -11.14
C THR A 46 -3.23 -2.83 -11.28
N ALA A 47 -3.54 -1.69 -11.93
CA ALA A 47 -4.91 -1.25 -12.17
C ALA A 47 -5.68 -2.22 -13.08
N ARG A 48 -5.05 -2.68 -14.18
CA ARG A 48 -5.67 -3.64 -15.12
C ARG A 48 -5.97 -4.97 -14.43
N ASP A 49 -5.02 -5.52 -13.69
CA ASP A 49 -5.17 -6.81 -13.02
C ASP A 49 -6.20 -6.73 -11.89
N THR A 50 -6.18 -5.63 -11.13
CA THR A 50 -7.19 -5.37 -10.10
C THR A 50 -8.58 -5.32 -10.73
N LEU A 51 -8.75 -4.61 -11.86
CA LEU A 51 -10.03 -4.55 -12.57
C LEU A 51 -10.46 -5.92 -13.12
N ALA A 52 -9.51 -6.72 -13.62
CA ALA A 52 -9.81 -8.06 -14.11
C ALA A 52 -10.34 -8.96 -12.99
N TRP A 53 -9.66 -8.97 -11.84
CA TRP A 53 -10.13 -9.67 -10.63
C TRP A 53 -11.46 -9.10 -10.12
N ASP A 54 -11.62 -7.78 -10.13
CA ASP A 54 -12.81 -7.10 -9.66
C ASP A 54 -14.06 -7.43 -10.50
N ARG A 55 -13.88 -7.80 -11.77
CA ARG A 55 -14.97 -8.27 -12.64
C ARG A 55 -15.38 -9.71 -12.37
N THR A 56 -14.54 -10.52 -11.72
CA THR A 56 -14.84 -11.92 -11.41
C THR A 56 -15.35 -12.13 -9.98
N ARG A 57 -15.27 -11.10 -9.12
CA ARG A 57 -15.76 -11.18 -7.74
C ARG A 57 -17.30 -11.31 -7.69
N PRO A 58 -17.85 -11.98 -6.66
CA PRO A 58 -19.28 -11.91 -6.36
C PRO A 58 -19.74 -10.48 -6.05
N ASP A 59 -20.99 -10.16 -6.38
CA ASP A 59 -21.59 -8.84 -6.14
C ASP A 59 -21.93 -8.64 -4.67
N LEU A 60 -20.88 -8.45 -3.86
CA LEU A 60 -20.96 -8.13 -2.45
C LEU A 60 -20.79 -6.62 -2.24
N PRO A 61 -21.55 -6.01 -1.31
CA PRO A 61 -21.41 -4.61 -0.97
C PRO A 61 -19.95 -4.24 -0.67
N ARG A 62 -19.50 -3.13 -1.26
CA ARG A 62 -18.16 -2.60 -1.00
C ARG A 62 -18.11 -2.02 0.41
N LYS A 63 -17.11 -2.42 1.21
CA LYS A 63 -16.86 -1.81 2.54
C LYS A 63 -16.33 -0.38 2.46
N ALA A 64 -15.78 0.00 1.30
CA ALA A 64 -15.24 1.33 1.03
C ALA A 64 -15.36 1.62 -0.48
N GLY A 65 -15.54 2.89 -0.83
CA GLY A 65 -15.72 3.33 -2.21
C GLY A 65 -16.83 4.36 -2.33
N ILE A 66 -17.01 4.89 -3.54
CA ILE A 66 -18.13 5.76 -3.88
C ILE A 66 -19.29 4.92 -4.42
N SER A 67 -20.53 5.30 -4.12
CA SER A 67 -21.70 4.65 -4.74
C SER A 67 -21.73 4.96 -6.24
N ARG A 68 -22.40 4.12 -7.03
CA ARG A 68 -22.54 4.32 -8.48
C ARG A 68 -23.23 5.66 -8.80
N GLU A 69 -24.18 6.08 -7.98
CA GLU A 69 -24.89 7.35 -8.14
C GLU A 69 -23.95 8.53 -7.89
N ARG A 70 -23.12 8.46 -6.84
CA ARG A 70 -22.15 9.51 -6.52
C ARG A 70 -21.06 9.59 -7.58
N GLU A 71 -20.60 8.46 -8.10
CA GLU A 71 -19.66 8.38 -9.22
C GLU A 71 -20.23 9.06 -10.47
N ALA A 72 -21.45 8.69 -10.88
CA ALA A 72 -22.11 9.27 -12.05
C ALA A 72 -22.25 10.80 -11.92
N SER A 73 -22.67 11.29 -10.74
CA SER A 73 -22.77 12.73 -10.46
C SER A 73 -21.42 13.46 -10.51
N LEU A 74 -20.33 12.81 -10.08
CA LEU A 74 -18.98 13.37 -10.17
C LEU A 74 -18.49 13.45 -11.62
N LEU A 75 -18.71 12.40 -12.41
CA LEU A 75 -18.33 12.36 -13.82
C LEU A 75 -19.07 13.41 -14.65
N ASP A 76 -20.38 13.55 -14.43
CA ASP A 76 -21.19 14.60 -15.06
C ASP A 76 -20.68 16.01 -14.73
N ARG A 77 -20.35 16.28 -13.46
CA ARG A 77 -19.71 17.55 -13.06
C ARG A 77 -18.35 17.77 -13.71
N TRP A 78 -17.54 16.71 -13.84
CA TRP A 78 -16.23 16.80 -14.47
C TRP A 78 -16.36 17.15 -15.96
N HIS A 79 -17.23 16.45 -16.69
CA HIS A 79 -17.48 16.70 -18.10
C HIS A 79 -18.02 18.11 -18.36
N ARG A 80 -18.91 18.64 -17.51
CA ARG A 80 -19.35 20.05 -17.63
C ARG A 80 -18.25 21.08 -17.45
N ARG A 81 -17.18 20.75 -16.71
CA ARG A 81 -16.09 21.68 -16.39
C ARG A 81 -14.93 21.61 -17.40
N HIS A 82 -14.76 20.47 -18.07
CA HIS A 82 -13.64 20.20 -18.97
C HIS A 82 -14.08 19.83 -20.40
N GLY A 83 -15.38 19.96 -20.70
CA GLY A 83 -15.97 19.84 -22.03
C GLY A 83 -16.19 21.21 -22.67
#